data_AF-A0A1B6I0L4-F1
#
_entry.id   AF-A0A1B6I0L4-F1
#
_cell.length_a   1.000
_cell.length_b   1.000
_cell.length_c   1.000
_cell.angle_alpha   90.00
_cell.angle_beta   90.00
_cell.angle_gamma   90.00
#
_symmetry.space_group_name_H-M   'P 1'
#
loop_
_entity.id
_entity.type
_entity.pdbx_description
1 polymer ?
#
loop_
_entity_poly.entity_id
_entity_poly.type
_entity_poly.pdbx_seq_one_letter_code
_entity_poly.pdbx_strand_id
1 'polypeptide(L)'
;SPVHRGMLTDVDCRWTVISGSVDCRTREERGLDPLCNNKFVIPKSRYDSIDSYLSEQGEPYNDVPLIYDPAIYQRLRSAGIDHLLAQHVAHLFIRDTVSLFSEKVDQDDTVDSDHFENIQSTNWQTMRFKPPPPNSKIGW
;
A
#
# COMPACT_ATOMS: atom_id res chain seq x y z
N SER A 1 0.99 3.88 24.59
CA SER A 1 2.33 4.47 24.37
C SER A 1 2.31 5.93 24.80
N PRO A 2 2.11 6.23 26.10
CA PRO A 2 1.96 7.60 26.61
C PRO A 2 3.29 8.33 26.86
N VAL A 3 4.43 7.68 26.55
CA VAL A 3 5.77 8.22 26.75
C VAL A 3 6.57 8.01 25.47
N HIS A 4 7.16 9.08 24.94
CA HIS A 4 8.03 9.04 23.78
C HIS A 4 9.29 9.87 24.05
N ARG A 5 10.47 9.31 23.75
CA ARG A 5 11.77 9.97 23.96
C ARG A 5 11.98 10.53 25.38
N GLY A 6 11.45 9.84 26.40
CA GLY A 6 11.55 10.25 27.81
C GLY A 6 10.55 11.32 28.26
N MET A 7 9.62 11.73 27.40
CA MET A 7 8.60 12.75 27.68
C MET A 7 7.21 12.13 27.70
N LEU A 8 6.36 12.55 28.64
CA LEU A 8 4.92 12.26 28.59
C LEU A 8 4.30 12.94 27.37
N THR A 9 3.40 12.24 26.69
CA THR A 9 2.71 12.72 25.50
C THR A 9 1.21 12.84 25.73
N ASP A 10 0.57 13.78 25.03
CA ASP A 10 -0.90 13.92 25.01
C ASP A 10 -1.58 12.93 24.04
N VAL A 11 -0.96 11.76 23.86
CA VAL A 11 -1.46 10.65 23.04
C VAL A 11 -1.14 9.33 23.72
N ASP A 12 -2.08 8.39 23.65
CA ASP A 12 -1.94 7.08 24.29
C ASP A 12 -1.64 5.94 23.31
N CYS A 13 -1.64 6.22 22.01
CA CYS A 13 -1.44 5.23 20.95
C CYS A 13 -0.21 5.55 20.11
N ARG A 14 0.48 4.51 19.64
CA ARG A 14 1.72 4.63 18.85
C ARG A 14 1.49 4.87 17.35
N TRP A 15 0.24 4.81 16.88
CA TRP A 15 -0.09 4.67 15.46
C TRP A 15 0.51 5.77 14.58
N THR A 16 0.31 7.04 14.97
CA THR A 16 0.82 8.20 14.25
C THR A 16 2.34 8.28 14.26
N VAL A 17 2.96 7.85 15.36
CA VAL A 17 4.43 7.79 15.48
C VAL A 17 5.00 6.76 14.49
N ILE A 18 4.41 5.57 14.41
CA ILE A 18 4.87 4.55 13.45
C ILE A 18 4.58 5.00 12.01
N SER A 19 3.38 5.53 11.76
CA SER A 19 2.99 6.06 10.45
C SER A 19 4.02 7.04 9.90
N GLY A 20 4.45 8.01 10.72
CA GLY A 20 5.48 8.98 10.36
C GLY A 20 6.90 8.43 10.31
N SER A 21 7.21 7.33 11.02
CA SER A 21 8.56 6.75 11.05
C SER A 21 8.98 6.08 9.74
N VAL A 22 8.02 5.72 8.88
CA VAL A 22 8.23 5.08 7.59
C VAL A 22 7.53 5.83 6.45
N ASP A 23 7.15 7.09 6.68
CA ASP A 23 6.53 7.94 5.66
C ASP A 23 7.60 8.40 4.67
N CYS A 24 7.67 7.71 3.53
CA CYS A 24 8.63 8.00 2.47
C CYS A 24 8.13 9.06 1.48
N ARG A 25 6.98 9.71 1.71
CA ARG A 25 6.43 10.67 0.76
C ARG A 25 7.32 11.88 0.59
N THR A 26 7.59 12.25 -0.67
CA THR A 26 8.28 13.50 -1.01
C THR A 26 7.41 14.71 -0.67
N ARG A 27 7.99 15.92 -0.76
CA ARG A 27 7.23 17.15 -0.60
C ARG A 27 6.14 17.30 -1.68
N GLU A 28 6.43 16.87 -2.90
CA GLU A 28 5.47 16.83 -4.02
C GLU A 28 4.32 15.86 -3.71
N GLU A 29 4.64 14.64 -3.26
CA GLU A 29 3.63 13.63 -2.90
C GLU A 29 2.78 14.05 -1.71
N ARG A 30 3.31 14.87 -0.81
CA ARG A 30 2.53 15.47 0.30
C ARG A 30 1.69 16.68 -0.13
N GLY A 31 1.79 17.11 -1.40
CA GLY A 31 1.12 18.29 -1.91
C GLY A 31 1.67 19.61 -1.35
N LEU A 32 2.88 19.59 -0.80
CA LEU A 32 3.56 20.80 -0.29
C LEU A 32 4.21 21.60 -1.42
N ASP A 33 4.62 20.91 -2.48
CA ASP A 33 5.19 21.46 -3.70
C ASP A 33 4.40 20.90 -4.91
N PRO A 34 4.36 21.58 -6.08
CA PRO A 34 3.69 21.07 -7.27
C PRO A 34 4.39 19.82 -7.83
N LEU A 35 3.60 18.90 -8.42
CA LEU A 35 4.13 17.69 -9.06
C LEU A 35 5.01 18.05 -10.26
N CYS A 36 6.29 17.68 -10.17
CA CYS A 36 7.27 17.81 -11.25
C CYS A 36 7.89 16.43 -11.59
N ASN A 37 8.21 15.66 -10.55
CA ASN A 37 8.89 14.36 -10.66
C ASN A 37 7.98 13.20 -10.24
N ASN A 38 7.13 13.43 -9.24
CA ASN A 38 6.19 12.42 -8.75
C ASN A 38 4.90 12.42 -9.58
N LYS A 39 4.23 11.26 -9.65
CA LYS A 39 2.98 11.08 -10.42
C LYS A 39 1.72 11.49 -9.65
N PHE A 40 1.76 11.41 -8.32
CA PHE A 40 0.58 11.47 -7.47
C PHE A 40 0.79 12.35 -6.25
N VAL A 41 -0.25 13.08 -5.84
CA VAL A 41 -0.36 13.60 -4.48
C VAL A 41 -1.02 12.51 -3.64
N ILE A 42 -0.31 12.01 -2.62
CA ILE A 42 -0.70 10.85 -1.83
C ILE A 42 -1.07 11.30 -0.41
N PRO A 43 -2.33 11.15 0.02
CA PRO A 43 -2.82 11.76 1.26
C PRO A 43 -2.27 11.13 2.53
N LYS A 44 -1.93 9.83 2.50
CA LYS A 44 -1.50 9.06 3.67
C LYS A 44 -0.10 8.49 3.52
N SER A 45 0.55 8.19 4.65
CA SER A 45 1.77 7.37 4.65
C SER A 45 1.47 5.97 4.11
N ARG A 46 2.50 5.24 3.66
CA ARG A 46 2.35 3.81 3.33
C ARG A 46 2.04 2.96 4.57
N TYR A 47 2.26 3.52 5.77
CA TYR A 47 1.75 2.99 7.03
C TYR A 47 0.58 3.85 7.50
N ASP A 48 -0.67 3.40 7.32
CA ASP A 48 -1.86 4.14 7.75
C ASP A 48 -3.12 3.25 7.78
N SER A 49 -4.31 3.79 8.06
CA SER A 49 -5.56 3.03 7.97
C SER A 49 -5.78 2.42 6.59
N ILE A 50 -6.63 1.39 6.49
CA ILE A 50 -7.10 0.90 5.19
C ILE A 50 -7.69 2.03 4.33
N ASP A 51 -7.60 1.86 3.01
CA ASP A 51 -8.05 2.85 2.03
C ASP A 51 -9.36 2.47 1.34
N SER A 52 -9.72 1.19 1.32
CA SER A 52 -10.90 0.71 0.61
C SER A 52 -11.42 -0.62 1.15
N TYR A 53 -12.72 -0.83 0.99
CA TYR A 53 -13.38 -2.12 1.10
C TYR A 53 -13.21 -2.92 -0.19
N LEU A 54 -13.12 -4.24 -0.06
CA LEU A 54 -12.96 -5.19 -1.17
C LEU A 54 -14.27 -5.86 -1.58
N SER A 55 -15.33 -5.74 -0.77
CA SER A 55 -16.61 -6.39 -1.03
C SER A 55 -17.58 -5.45 -1.75
N GLU A 56 -18.43 -6.02 -2.61
CA GLU A 56 -19.50 -5.27 -3.31
C GLU A 56 -20.44 -4.57 -2.32
N GLN A 57 -20.74 -5.18 -1.18
CA GLN A 57 -21.56 -4.57 -0.13
C GLN A 57 -20.84 -3.39 0.56
N GLY A 58 -19.51 -3.39 0.52
CA GLY A 58 -18.66 -2.35 1.07
C GLY A 58 -18.40 -1.18 0.11
N GLU A 59 -18.55 -1.40 -1.20
CA GLU A 59 -18.29 -0.41 -2.25
C GLU A 59 -19.02 0.93 -2.04
N PRO A 60 -20.30 0.97 -1.63
CA PRO A 60 -20.98 2.25 -1.35
C PRO A 60 -20.34 3.08 -0.23
N TYR A 61 -19.51 2.45 0.62
CA TYR A 61 -18.79 3.10 1.71
C TYR A 61 -17.34 3.45 1.37
N ASN A 62 -16.88 3.20 0.14
CA ASN A 62 -15.63 3.74 -0.38
C ASN A 62 -15.84 5.22 -0.78
N ASP A 63 -16.15 6.05 0.21
CA ASP A 63 -16.52 7.47 0.05
C ASP A 63 -15.31 8.44 0.08
N VAL A 64 -14.12 7.92 0.36
CA VAL A 64 -12.86 8.65 0.28
C VAL A 64 -12.20 8.41 -1.09
N PRO A 65 -11.76 9.47 -1.80
CA PRO A 65 -11.08 9.31 -3.09
C PRO A 65 -9.83 8.42 -2.98
N LEU A 66 -9.83 7.31 -3.72
CA LEU A 66 -8.71 6.38 -3.79
C LEU A 66 -7.78 6.72 -4.95
N ILE A 67 -6.52 6.99 -4.66
CA ILE A 67 -5.48 7.25 -5.67
C ILE A 67 -4.88 5.92 -6.13
N TYR A 68 -4.84 5.66 -7.43
CA TYR A 68 -4.23 4.45 -7.99
C TYR A 68 -3.72 4.70 -9.40
N ASP A 69 -2.79 3.87 -9.90
CA ASP A 69 -2.32 3.95 -11.28
C ASP A 69 -3.35 3.29 -12.24
N PRO A 70 -3.96 4.05 -13.18
CA PRO A 70 -4.96 3.50 -14.08
C PRO A 70 -4.43 2.40 -14.99
N ALA A 71 -3.14 2.43 -15.38
CA ALA A 71 -2.56 1.41 -16.25
C ALA A 71 -2.46 0.07 -15.53
N ILE A 72 -2.07 0.09 -14.24
CA ILE A 72 -2.02 -1.11 -13.39
C ILE A 72 -3.43 -1.65 -13.16
N TYR A 73 -4.38 -0.77 -12.82
CA TYR A 73 -5.77 -1.14 -12.68
C TYR A 73 -6.31 -1.84 -13.94
N GLN A 74 -6.11 -1.26 -15.13
CA GLN A 74 -6.58 -1.84 -16.39
C GLN A 74 -5.91 -3.17 -16.72
N ARG A 75 -4.61 -3.33 -16.40
CA ARG A 75 -3.90 -4.61 -16.56
C ARG A 75 -4.54 -5.70 -15.70
N LEU A 76 -4.86 -5.40 -14.44
CA LEU A 76 -5.49 -6.34 -13.50
C LEU A 76 -6.92 -6.70 -13.96
N ARG A 77 -7.70 -5.70 -14.39
CA ARG A 77 -9.05 -5.91 -14.94
C ARG A 77 -9.04 -6.78 -16.20
N SER A 78 -8.11 -6.53 -17.11
CA SER A 78 -7.96 -7.32 -18.34
C SER A 78 -7.54 -8.76 -18.07
N ALA A 79 -6.88 -9.01 -16.93
CA ALA A 79 -6.54 -10.35 -16.44
C ALA A 79 -7.69 -11.05 -15.68
N GLY A 80 -8.86 -10.41 -15.56
CA GLY A 80 -10.05 -11.00 -14.93
C GLY A 80 -10.19 -10.77 -13.42
N ILE A 81 -9.34 -9.93 -12.81
CA ILE A 81 -9.49 -9.55 -11.39
C ILE A 81 -10.66 -8.59 -11.25
N ASP A 82 -11.51 -8.77 -10.23
CA ASP A 82 -12.68 -7.92 -9.98
C ASP A 82 -12.31 -6.44 -9.76
N HIS A 83 -13.30 -5.54 -9.87
CA HIS A 83 -13.07 -4.10 -9.83
C HIS A 83 -12.41 -3.64 -8.53
N LEU A 84 -12.96 -4.03 -7.38
CA LEU A 84 -12.56 -3.53 -6.08
C LEU A 84 -11.18 -4.06 -5.69
N LEU A 85 -10.92 -5.34 -5.98
CA LEU A 85 -9.61 -5.92 -5.74
C LEU A 85 -8.56 -5.34 -6.69
N ALA A 86 -8.88 -5.15 -7.97
CA ALA A 86 -7.96 -4.53 -8.92
C ALA A 86 -7.62 -3.09 -8.51
N GLN A 87 -8.61 -2.34 -8.01
CA GLN A 87 -8.42 -0.98 -7.54
C GLN A 87 -7.57 -0.93 -6.26
N HIS A 88 -7.83 -1.84 -5.30
CA HIS A 88 -7.01 -1.98 -4.10
C HIS A 88 -5.55 -2.28 -4.43
N VAL A 89 -5.29 -3.28 -5.28
CA VAL A 89 -3.91 -3.62 -5.66
C VAL A 89 -3.25 -2.48 -6.42
N ALA A 90 -3.95 -1.83 -7.36
CA ALA A 90 -3.41 -0.68 -8.07
C ALA A 90 -3.09 0.51 -7.14
N HIS A 91 -3.83 0.68 -6.04
CA HIS A 91 -3.51 1.65 -5.00
C HIS A 91 -2.21 1.31 -4.27
N LEU A 92 -1.98 0.05 -3.90
CA LEU A 92 -0.72 -0.35 -3.24
C LEU A 92 0.52 -0.04 -4.10
N PHE A 93 0.37 -0.12 -5.42
CA PHE A 93 1.41 0.09 -6.42
C PHE A 93 1.67 1.57 -6.76
N ILE A 94 1.01 2.53 -6.10
CA ILE A 94 1.44 3.94 -6.17
C ILE A 94 2.72 4.20 -5.39
N ARG A 95 3.23 3.19 -4.67
CA ARG A 95 4.45 3.26 -3.85
C ARG A 95 5.61 2.62 -4.59
N ASP A 96 6.78 3.24 -4.44
CA ASP A 96 8.04 2.64 -4.86
C ASP A 96 8.48 1.53 -3.88
N THR A 97 9.25 0.58 -4.42
CA THR A 97 9.99 -0.42 -3.64
C THR A 97 11.08 0.28 -2.83
N VAL A 98 11.12 0.02 -1.52
CA VAL A 98 12.10 0.66 -0.62
C VAL A 98 13.29 -0.25 -0.27
N SER A 99 13.19 -1.54 -0.59
CA SER A 99 14.25 -2.51 -0.32
C SER A 99 14.17 -3.66 -1.32
N LEU A 100 15.17 -3.79 -2.17
CA LEU A 100 15.31 -4.90 -3.12
C LEU A 100 16.76 -5.37 -3.12
N PHE A 101 16.98 -6.68 -2.96
CA PHE A 101 18.32 -7.27 -3.06
C PHE A 101 18.67 -7.53 -4.52
N SER A 102 19.95 -7.37 -4.88
CA SER A 102 20.45 -7.58 -6.25
C SER A 102 20.13 -8.97 -6.81
N GLU A 103 20.17 -9.98 -5.95
CA GLU A 103 19.92 -11.40 -6.24
C GLU A 103 18.43 -11.68 -6.51
N LYS A 104 17.56 -10.69 -6.23
CA LYS A 104 16.11 -10.76 -6.36
C LYS A 104 15.58 -9.85 -7.46
N VAL A 105 16.45 -9.22 -8.25
CA VAL A 105 16.03 -8.36 -9.38
C VAL A 105 15.32 -9.20 -10.43
N ASP A 106 15.92 -10.31 -10.85
CA ASP A 106 15.34 -11.24 -11.81
C ASP A 106 14.72 -12.44 -11.09
N GLN A 107 13.45 -12.74 -11.37
CA GLN A 107 12.70 -13.84 -10.76
C GLN A 107 11.82 -14.54 -11.81
N ASP A 108 11.36 -15.76 -11.49
CA ASP A 108 10.36 -16.46 -12.29
C ASP A 108 8.96 -16.19 -11.72
N ASP A 109 8.24 -15.26 -12.35
CA ASP A 109 6.87 -14.84 -11.96
C ASP A 109 5.85 -15.99 -11.92
N THR A 110 6.16 -17.17 -12.45
CA THR A 110 5.26 -18.34 -12.41
C THR A 110 5.34 -19.12 -11.09
N VAL A 111 6.40 -18.94 -10.32
CA VAL A 111 6.65 -19.66 -9.06
C VAL A 111 7.00 -18.74 -7.90
N ASP A 112 7.52 -17.54 -8.19
CA ASP A 112 7.89 -16.54 -7.20
C ASP A 112 6.86 -15.41 -7.12
N SER A 113 6.72 -14.84 -5.91
CA SER A 113 5.83 -13.69 -5.65
C SER A 113 6.56 -12.56 -4.91
N ASP A 114 7.89 -12.63 -4.81
CA ASP A 114 8.67 -11.72 -3.97
C ASP A 114 8.66 -10.28 -4.50
N HIS A 115 8.57 -10.06 -5.82
CA HIS A 115 8.31 -8.72 -6.38
C HIS A 115 6.98 -8.12 -5.94
N PHE A 116 5.91 -8.93 -5.93
CA PHE A 116 4.61 -8.48 -5.41
C PHE A 116 4.68 -8.24 -3.90
N GLU A 117 5.28 -9.16 -3.15
CA GLU A 117 5.47 -9.04 -1.70
C GLU A 117 6.35 -7.83 -1.33
N ASN A 118 7.26 -7.37 -2.20
CA ASN A 118 8.04 -6.16 -1.96
C ASN A 118 7.13 -4.93 -1.75
N ILE A 119 6.10 -4.80 -2.58
CA ILE A 119 5.08 -3.75 -2.45
C ILE A 119 4.07 -4.08 -1.38
N GLN A 120 3.52 -5.30 -1.36
CA GLN A 120 2.46 -5.69 -0.43
C GLN A 120 2.93 -5.66 1.04
N SER A 121 4.11 -6.19 1.31
CA SER A 121 4.64 -6.27 2.67
C SER A 121 4.97 -4.90 3.27
N THR A 122 5.21 -3.90 2.41
CA THR A 122 5.59 -2.53 2.78
C THR A 122 4.45 -1.51 2.66
N ASN A 123 3.24 -1.95 2.32
CA ASN A 123 2.03 -1.20 2.62
C ASN A 123 1.46 -1.72 3.95
N TRP A 124 1.64 -0.95 5.02
CA TRP A 124 1.33 -1.35 6.39
C TRP A 124 0.02 -0.72 6.86
N GLN A 125 -1.08 -1.41 6.58
CA GLN A 125 -2.40 -0.91 6.93
C GLN A 125 -2.92 -1.44 8.27
N THR A 126 -4.06 -0.90 8.75
CA THR A 126 -4.77 -1.45 9.93
C THR A 126 -5.20 -2.90 9.73
N MET A 127 -5.44 -3.31 8.49
CA MET A 127 -5.70 -4.69 8.06
C MET A 127 -4.91 -4.99 6.79
N ARG A 128 -4.60 -6.26 6.53
CA ARG A 128 -3.91 -6.68 5.30
C ARG A 128 -4.63 -7.87 4.67
N PHE A 129 -5.05 -7.71 3.42
CA PHE A 129 -5.48 -8.81 2.58
C PHE A 129 -4.25 -9.61 2.12
N LYS A 130 -4.18 -10.91 2.38
CA LYS A 130 -2.98 -11.70 2.07
C LYS A 130 -3.29 -12.76 1.01
N PRO A 131 -2.79 -12.60 -0.22
CA PRO A 131 -2.78 -13.69 -1.18
C PRO A 131 -2.02 -14.91 -0.67
N PRO A 132 -2.47 -16.13 -1.02
CA PRO A 132 -1.74 -17.33 -0.73
C PRO A 132 -0.43 -17.31 -1.54
N PRO A 133 0.67 -17.81 -0.98
CA PRO A 133 1.90 -17.98 -1.74
C PRO A 133 1.69 -18.94 -2.92
N PRO A 134 2.39 -18.76 -4.05
CA PRO A 134 2.41 -19.72 -5.12
C PRO A 134 2.75 -21.13 -4.61
N ASN A 135 2.08 -22.15 -5.15
CA ASN A 135 2.33 -23.57 -4.82
C ASN A 135 2.17 -23.93 -3.33
N SER A 136 1.46 -23.12 -2.55
CA SER A 136 1.20 -23.37 -1.12
C SER A 136 -0.20 -23.92 -0.87
N LYS A 137 -0.35 -24.62 0.26
CA LYS A 137 -1.67 -25.07 0.78
C LYS A 137 -2.36 -24.00 1.63
N ILE A 138 -1.68 -22.88 1.90
CA ILE A 138 -2.24 -21.76 2.66
C ILE A 138 -3.35 -21.12 1.82
N GLY A 139 -4.49 -20.84 2.46
CA GLY A 139 -5.63 -20.18 1.82
C GLY A 139 -5.55 -18.65 1.86
N TRP A 140 -6.70 -18.03 1.63
CA TRP A 140 -6.94 -16.60 1.81
C TRP A 140 -7.49 -16.33 3.22
#